data_AF-A0A973MBP6-F1
#
_entry.id   AF-A0A973MBP6-F1
#
_cell.length_a   1.000
_cell.length_b   1.000
_cell.length_c   1.000
_cell.angle_alpha   90.00
_cell.angle_beta   90.00
_cell.angle_gamma   90.00
#
_symmetry.space_group_name_H-M   'P 1'
#
loop_
_entity.id
_entity.type
_entity.pdbx_description
1 polymer ?
#
loop_
_entity_poly.entity_id
_entity_poly.type
_entity_poly.pdbx_seq_one_letter_code
_entity_poly.pdbx_strand_id
1 'polypeptide(L)' 'PLIAVDGCGTRLGRGKGHYDRALARLRKNGARLIGVGWEIQRLTETIPADDWDVPLDGFASPDGLELFSGL' A
#
# COMPACT_ATOMS: atom_id res chain seq x y z
N PRO A 1 -2.57 -9.19 0.31
CA PRO A 1 -1.81 -9.58 -0.90
C PRO A 1 -1.36 -8.32 -1.62
N LEU A 2 -0.07 -8.23 -1.90
CA LEU A 2 0.58 -7.09 -2.51
C LEU A 2 1.21 -7.60 -3.80
N ILE A 3 0.83 -7.07 -4.95
CA ILE A 3 1.54 -7.35 -6.21
C ILE A 3 2.65 -6.32 -6.36
N ALA A 4 2.32 -5.04 -6.15
CA ALA A 4 3.24 -3.93 -6.18
C ALA A 4 2.80 -2.80 -5.23
N VAL A 5 3.73 -1.93 -4.86
CA VAL A 5 3.50 -0.67 -4.14
C VAL A 5 4.41 0.42 -4.71
N ASP A 6 3.90 1.64 -4.86
CA ASP A 6 4.72 2.80 -5.25
C ASP A 6 5.12 3.67 -4.05
N GLY A 7 5.86 4.75 -4.31
CA GLY A 7 6.31 5.68 -3.25
C GLY A 7 5.20 6.53 -2.63
N CYS A 8 4.00 6.53 -3.22
CA CYS A 8 2.82 7.19 -2.67
C CYS A 8 2.00 6.25 -1.77
N GLY A 9 2.42 4.99 -1.64
CA GLY A 9 1.68 3.96 -0.92
C GLY A 9 0.51 3.38 -1.71
N THR A 10 0.33 3.74 -2.97
CA THR A 10 -0.64 3.10 -3.86
C THR A 10 -0.22 1.65 -4.05
N ARG A 11 -1.17 0.72 -4.00
CA ARG A 11 -0.88 -0.71 -4.08
C ARG A 11 -1.64 -1.38 -5.22
N LEU A 12 -0.97 -2.27 -5.94
CA LEU A 12 -1.61 -3.16 -6.89
C LEU A 12 -2.03 -4.46 -6.18
N GLY A 13 -3.33 -4.74 -6.19
CA GLY A 13 -3.90 -5.99 -5.68
C GLY A 13 -4.26 -6.98 -6.79
N ARG A 14 -4.92 -8.09 -6.45
CA ARG A 14 -5.38 -9.12 -7.42
C ARG A 14 -6.70 -8.76 -8.16
N GLY A 15 -7.12 -7.49 -8.17
CA GLY A 15 -8.19 -7.00 -9.05
C GLY A 15 -9.65 -7.32 -8.67
N LYS A 16 -10.01 -7.37 -7.37
CA LYS A 16 -11.42 -7.61 -6.94
C LYS A 16 -11.92 -6.72 -5.80
N GLY A 17 -11.18 -5.68 -5.41
CA GLY A 17 -11.64 -4.74 -4.37
C GLY A 17 -11.78 -5.31 -2.94
N HIS A 18 -11.42 -6.59 -2.71
CA HIS A 18 -11.68 -7.26 -1.43
C HIS A 18 -10.98 -6.58 -0.25
N TYR A 19 -9.79 -6.03 -0.47
CA TYR A 19 -8.98 -5.42 0.58
C TYR A 19 -9.29 -3.94 0.80
N ASP A 20 -9.83 -3.22 -0.19
CA ASP A 20 -10.05 -1.77 -0.07
C ASP A 20 -11.07 -1.45 1.02
N ARG A 21 -12.17 -2.22 1.08
CA ARG A 21 -13.17 -2.08 2.14
C ARG A 21 -12.61 -2.42 3.54
N ALA A 22 -11.72 -3.39 3.64
CA ALA A 22 -11.11 -3.77 4.92
C ALA A 22 -10.10 -2.71 5.38
N LEU A 23 -9.23 -2.25 4.47
CA LEU A 23 -8.22 -1.23 4.73
C LEU A 23 -8.86 0.12 5.08
N ALA A 24 -9.94 0.52 4.39
CA ALA A 24 -10.67 1.73 4.72
C ALA A 24 -11.20 1.72 6.17
N ARG A 25 -11.75 0.58 6.61
CA ARG A 25 -12.22 0.40 7.99
C ARG A 25 -11.07 0.46 9.00
N LEU A 26 -9.95 -0.20 8.71
CA LEU A 26 -8.77 -0.20 9.57
C LEU A 26 -8.16 1.21 9.70
N ARG A 27 -8.01 1.93 8.58
CA ARG A 27 -7.55 3.32 8.57
C ARG A 27 -8.47 4.23 9.38
N LYS A 28 -9.79 4.08 9.22
CA LYS A 28 -10.78 4.82 10.02
C LYS A 28 -10.63 4.58 11.53
N ASN A 29 -10.15 3.40 11.92
CA ASN A 29 -9.89 3.04 13.32
C ASN A 29 -8.46 3.43 13.78
N GLY A 30 -7.71 4.20 12.99
CA GLY A 30 -6.38 4.68 13.33
C GLY A 30 -5.26 3.64 13.17
N ALA A 31 -5.51 2.52 12.49
CA ALA A 31 -4.46 1.54 12.22
C ALA A 31 -3.48 2.06 11.15
N ARG A 32 -2.19 1.82 11.37
CA ARG A 32 -1.17 1.97 10.32
C ARG A 32 -1.24 0.80 9.36
N LEU A 33 -1.23 1.09 8.06
CA LEU A 33 -1.31 0.12 6.98
C LEU A 33 0.07 -0.08 6.37
N ILE A 34 0.73 -1.19 6.69
CA ILE A 34 2.07 -1.51 6.17
C ILE A 34 1.96 -2.65 5.16
N GLY A 35 2.46 -2.42 3.94
CA GLY A 35 2.66 -3.48 2.96
C GLY A 35 3.88 -4.32 3.32
N VAL A 36 3.82 -5.62 3.13
CA VAL A 36 4.96 -6.52 3.37
C VAL A 36 5.25 -7.28 2.10
N GLY A 37 6.51 -7.27 1.65
CA GLY A 37 6.91 -7.92 0.41
C GLY A 37 8.42 -7.89 0.19
N TRP A 38 8.83 -8.29 -1.02
CA TRP A 38 10.20 -8.22 -1.49
C TRP A 38 10.43 -6.94 -2.29
N GLU A 39 11.68 -6.49 -2.40
CA GLU A 39 12.06 -5.26 -3.13
C GLU A 39 11.54 -5.20 -4.57
N ILE A 40 11.41 -6.34 -5.25
CA ILE A 40 10.84 -6.39 -6.61
C ILE A 40 9.40 -5.87 -6.69
N GLN A 41 8.70 -5.77 -5.56
CA GLN A 41 7.34 -5.25 -5.47
C GLN A 41 7.29 -3.74 -5.19
N ARG A 42 8.43 -3.11 -4.86
CA ARG A 42 8.55 -1.68 -4.66
C ARG A 42 8.87 -1.00 -5.98
N LEU A 43 7.88 -0.31 -6.56
CA LEU A 43 8.02 0.33 -7.87
C LEU A 43 8.56 1.74 -7.76
N THR A 44 9.47 2.11 -8.65
CA THR A 44 9.90 3.50 -8.81
C THR A 44 8.86 4.36 -9.52
N GLU A 45 8.04 3.74 -10.37
CA GLU A 45 6.93 4.35 -11.09
C GLU A 45 5.69 4.47 -10.21
N THR A 46 4.90 5.52 -10.45
CA THR A 46 3.59 5.71 -9.80
C THR A 46 2.56 4.74 -10.39
N ILE A 47 1.79 4.12 -9.51
CA ILE A 47 0.64 3.31 -9.88
C ILE A 47 -0.56 4.26 -10.02
N PRO A 48 -1.35 4.16 -11.11
CA PRO A 48 -2.61 4.88 -11.20
C PRO A 48 -3.52 4.54 -10.01
N ALA A 49 -3.96 5.57 -9.29
CA ALA A 49 -4.84 5.44 -8.14
C ALA A 49 -6.25 5.92 -8.49
N ASP A 50 -7.25 5.19 -8.00
CA ASP A 50 -8.65 5.61 -8.02
C ASP A 50 -9.04 6.26 -6.68
N ASP A 51 -10.09 7.08 -6.66
CA ASP A 51 -10.54 7.81 -5.45
C ASP A 51 -10.92 6.91 -4.26
N TRP A 52 -11.22 5.64 -4.51
CA TRP A 52 -11.57 4.66 -3.48
C TRP A 52 -10.37 3.84 -2.98
N ASP A 53 -9.19 4.01 -3.57
CA ASP A 53 -7.98 3.34 -3.12
C ASP A 53 -7.53 3.90 -1.77
N VAL A 54 -7.08 3.00 -0.91
CA VAL A 54 -6.57 3.36 0.41
C VAL A 54 -5.05 3.21 0.37
N PRO A 55 -4.28 4.32 0.47
CA PRO A 55 -2.83 4.24 0.44
C PRO A 55 -2.31 3.53 1.69
N LEU A 56 -1.17 2.86 1.52
CA LEU A 56 -0.38 2.33 2.62
C LEU A 56 0.43 3.47 3.27
N ASP A 57 0.77 3.31 4.55
CA ASP A 57 1.63 4.25 5.28
C ASP A 57 3.12 3.86 5.17
N GLY A 58 3.41 2.68 4.64
CA GLY A 58 4.78 2.21 4.45
C GLY A 58 4.88 0.82 3.84
N PHE A 59 6.12 0.41 3.58
CA PHE A 59 6.49 -0.88 3.02
C PHE A 59 7.62 -1.51 3.84
N ALA A 60 7.43 -2.76 4.22
CA ALA A 60 8.42 -3.56 4.92
C ALA A 60 8.94 -4.68 4.02
N SER A 61 10.25 -4.81 4.01
CA SER A 61 11.00 -5.83 3.29
C SER A 61 12.13 -6.38 4.17
N PRO A 62 12.92 -7.36 3.69
CA PRO A 62 14.13 -7.77 4.38
C PRO A 62 15.14 -6.64 4.59
N ASP A 63 15.13 -5.63 3.73
CA ASP A 63 16.09 -4.52 3.76
C ASP A 63 15.67 -3.43 4.76
N GLY A 64 14.41 -3.42 5.18
CA GLY A 64 13.93 -2.58 6.27
C GLY A 64 12.47 -2.16 6.16
N LEU A 65 12.12 -1.11 6.91
CA LEU A 65 10.82 -0.46 6.86
C LEU A 65 10.98 0.95 6.27
N GLU A 66 10.35 1.17 5.13
CA GLU A 66 10.16 2.49 4.52
C GLU A 66 8.79 3.02 4.96
N LEU A 67 8.75 4.26 5.46
CA LEU A 67 7.49 4.97 5.70
C LEU A 67 7.26 5.97 4.57
N PHE A 68 6.06 5.95 4.01
CA PHE A 68 5.68 6.92 3.00
C PHE A 68 5.33 8.24 3.67
N SER A 69 5.83 9.33 3.11
CA SER A 69 5.48 10.67 3.59
C SER A 69 4.04 10.93 3.15
N GLY A 70 3.11 11.01 4.10
CA GLY A 70 1.75 11.45 3.78
C GLY A 70 1.82 12.85 3.17
N LEU A 71 1.29 13.01 1.96
CA LEU A 71 0.93 14.32 1.42
C LEU A 71 -0.35 14.83 2.09
#